data_AF-A0A4Y2LWY0-F1
#
_entry.id   AF-A0A4Y2LWY0-F1
#
_cell.length_a   1.000
_cell.length_b   1.000
_cell.length_c   1.000
_cell.angle_alpha   90.00
_cell.angle_beta   90.00
_cell.angle_gamma   90.00
#
_symmetry.space_group_name_H-M   'P 1'
#
loop_
_entity.id
_entity.type
_entity.pdbx_description
1 polymer ?
#
loop_
_entity_poly.entity_id
_entity_poly.type
_entity_poly.pdbx_seq_one_letter_code
_entity_poly.pdbx_strand_id
1 'polypeptide(L)'
;MDNAFEWIKEVERISTLVNCTNELKLTNAISRLAGSAKNSQITQGYRYNGWSEWKATITSIFKRRITMQEILANKSDRKLKRNENLVDYFYPKDSLLEKNVFTIPQSDRISVIIGDITEEKWQIVLAPQNPTDCAT
;
A
#
# COMPACT_ATOMS: atom_id res chain seq x y z
N MET A 1 20.21 6.26 -3.03
CA MET A 1 19.49 7.49 -3.41
C MET A 1 18.16 7.46 -2.69
N ASP A 2 17.90 8.43 -1.82
CA ASP A 2 16.68 8.48 -1.01
C ASP A 2 15.54 9.06 -1.87
N ASN A 3 14.92 8.21 -2.69
CA ASN A 3 13.94 8.56 -3.74
C ASN A 3 12.91 9.59 -3.25
N ALA A 4 12.33 9.38 -2.08
CA ALA A 4 11.32 10.26 -1.53
C ALA A 4 11.83 11.69 -1.27
N PHE A 5 13.09 11.84 -0.83
CA PHE A 5 13.67 13.14 -0.55
C PHE A 5 13.87 13.99 -1.81
N GLU A 6 14.37 13.37 -2.88
CA GLU A 6 14.54 14.05 -4.18
C GLU A 6 13.19 14.38 -4.83
N TRP A 7 12.20 13.50 -4.72
CA TRP A 7 10.84 13.79 -5.20
C TRP A 7 10.22 14.99 -4.46
N ILE A 8 10.36 15.06 -3.14
CA ILE A 8 9.85 16.18 -2.34
C ILE A 8 10.54 17.50 -2.70
N LYS A 9 11.86 17.49 -2.91
CA LYS A 9 12.59 18.67 -3.40
C LYS A 9 12.02 19.18 -4.72
N GLU A 10 11.69 18.28 -5.64
CA GLU A 10 11.13 18.66 -6.94
C GLU A 10 9.73 19.28 -6.80
N VAL A 11 8.89 18.73 -5.92
CA VAL A 11 7.59 19.35 -5.57
C VAL A 11 7.79 20.75 -5.00
N GLU A 12 8.76 20.93 -4.09
CA GLU A 12 9.07 22.25 -3.51
C GLU A 12 9.59 23.23 -4.56
N ARG A 13 10.51 22.78 -5.43
CA ARG A 13 11.08 23.58 -6.52
C ARG A 13 9.99 24.10 -7.46
N ILE A 14 9.10 23.22 -7.93
CA ILE A 14 7.97 23.61 -8.80
C ILE A 14 7.05 24.58 -8.07
N SER A 15 6.73 24.29 -6.80
CA SER A 15 5.83 25.12 -6.00
C SER A 15 6.36 26.53 -5.79
N THR A 16 7.67 26.68 -5.57
CA THR A 16 8.32 27.99 -5.47
C THR A 16 8.27 28.75 -6.80
N LEU A 17 8.46 28.06 -7.93
CA LEU A 17 8.43 28.68 -9.26
C LEU A 17 7.07 29.31 -9.58
N VAL A 18 5.97 28.69 -9.15
CA VAL A 18 4.60 29.16 -9.38
C VAL A 18 3.97 29.87 -8.18
N ASN A 19 4.75 30.13 -7.13
CA ASN A 19 4.32 30.78 -5.89
C ASN A 19 3.10 30.12 -5.21
N CYS A 20 3.07 28.78 -5.19
CA CYS A 20 1.99 27.99 -4.57
C CYS A 20 1.89 28.22 -3.05
N THR A 21 0.66 28.29 -2.54
CA THR A 21 0.39 28.16 -1.10
C THR A 21 0.73 26.75 -0.60
N ASN A 22 0.90 26.57 0.71
CA ASN A 22 1.17 25.25 1.29
C ASN A 22 0.02 24.25 1.06
N GLU A 23 -1.23 24.73 1.01
CA GLU A 23 -2.41 23.91 0.72
C GLU A 23 -2.40 23.41 -0.74
N LEU A 24 -2.11 24.31 -1.68
CA LEU A 24 -2.05 23.96 -3.10
C LEU A 24 -0.86 23.03 -3.40
N LYS A 25 0.27 23.27 -2.74
CA LYS A 25 1.46 22.40 -2.77
C LYS A 25 1.14 20.99 -2.28
N LEU A 26 0.44 20.87 -1.15
CA LEU A 26 0.00 19.57 -0.62
C LEU A 26 -0.95 18.87 -1.57
N THR A 27 -1.92 19.59 -2.11
CA THR A 27 -2.90 19.04 -3.07
C THR A 27 -2.22 18.54 -4.35
N ASN A 28 -1.27 19.30 -4.89
CA ASN A 28 -0.46 18.91 -6.04
C ASN A 28 0.40 17.67 -5.76
N ALA A 29 1.01 17.61 -4.57
CA ALA A 29 1.81 16.46 -4.18
C ALA A 29 0.97 15.19 -4.10
N ILE A 30 -0.19 15.26 -3.41
CA ILE A 30 -1.11 14.13 -3.25
C ILE A 30 -1.63 13.63 -4.60
N SER A 31 -1.97 14.52 -5.53
CA SER A 31 -2.52 14.13 -6.83
C SER A 31 -1.52 13.39 -7.73
N ARG A 32 -0.22 13.54 -7.48
CA ARG A 32 0.87 12.92 -8.24
C ARG A 32 1.34 11.58 -7.64
N LEU A 33 0.77 11.14 -6.53
CA LEU A 33 1.12 9.87 -5.91
C LEU A 33 0.59 8.69 -6.72
N ALA A 34 1.40 7.64 -6.82
CA ALA A 34 1.05 6.38 -7.45
C ALA A 34 1.53 5.20 -6.60
N GLY A 35 0.94 4.01 -6.83
CA GLY A 35 1.32 2.77 -6.15
C GLY A 35 1.35 2.89 -4.62
N SER A 36 2.43 2.41 -4.01
CA SER A 36 2.66 2.37 -2.56
C SER A 36 2.57 3.74 -1.89
N ALA A 37 2.97 4.81 -2.59
CA ALA A 37 2.86 6.17 -2.09
C ALA A 37 1.40 6.63 -2.00
N LYS A 38 0.59 6.28 -3.00
CA LYS A 38 -0.86 6.52 -2.96
C LYS A 38 -1.55 5.67 -1.88
N ASN A 39 -1.15 4.41 -1.73
CA ASN A 39 -1.69 3.53 -0.69
C ASN A 39 -1.34 4.05 0.72
N SER A 40 -0.12 4.55 0.90
CA SER A 40 0.32 5.19 2.15
C SER A 40 -0.48 6.46 2.44
N GLN A 41 -0.79 7.26 1.42
CA GLN A 41 -1.65 8.43 1.57
C GLN A 41 -3.05 8.06 2.05
N ILE A 42 -3.67 7.07 1.42
CA ILE A 42 -5.03 6.62 1.77
C ILE A 42 -5.08 6.07 3.21
N THR A 43 -4.05 5.33 3.63
CA THR A 43 -4.08 4.60 4.90
C THR A 43 -3.55 5.41 6.09
N GLN A 44 -2.58 6.29 5.89
CA GLN A 44 -1.88 7.02 6.96
C GLN A 44 -1.80 8.52 6.69
N GLY A 45 -1.53 8.90 5.44
CA GLY A 45 -1.29 10.30 5.06
C GLY A 45 -2.51 11.22 5.14
N TYR A 46 -3.74 10.68 5.07
CA TYR A 46 -4.98 11.45 5.13
C TYR A 46 -5.18 12.24 6.44
N ARG A 47 -4.41 11.91 7.48
CA ARG A 47 -4.49 12.55 8.81
C ARG A 47 -3.75 13.89 8.87
N TYR A 48 -2.92 14.19 7.88
CA TYR A 48 -2.02 15.35 7.89
C TYR A 48 -2.45 16.36 6.82
N ASN A 49 -3.00 17.48 7.26
CA ASN A 49 -3.53 18.54 6.39
C ASN A 49 -2.49 19.65 6.11
N GLY A 50 -1.37 19.67 6.84
CA GLY A 50 -0.29 20.63 6.67
C GLY A 50 0.86 20.07 5.84
N TRP A 51 1.42 20.89 4.93
CA TRP A 51 2.57 20.50 4.10
C TRP A 51 3.75 19.95 4.92
N SER A 52 4.13 20.62 6.00
CA SER A 52 5.30 20.25 6.81
C SER A 52 5.13 18.89 7.49
N GLU A 53 3.99 18.67 8.15
CA GLU A 53 3.67 17.42 8.83
C GLU A 53 3.53 16.25 7.86
N TRP A 54 2.85 16.51 6.74
CA TRP A 54 2.68 15.53 5.68
C TRP A 54 4.03 15.13 5.07
N LYS A 55 4.89 16.11 4.75
CA LYS A 55 6.26 15.91 4.26
C LYS A 55 7.10 15.08 5.22
N ALA A 56 7.09 15.41 6.51
CA ALA A 56 7.86 14.67 7.51
C ALA A 56 7.39 13.21 7.60
N THR A 57 6.08 12.99 7.58
CA THR A 57 5.48 11.66 7.66
C THR A 57 5.79 10.81 6.45
N ILE A 58 5.57 11.33 5.24
CA ILE A 58 5.82 10.58 4.01
C ILE A 58 7.31 10.26 3.87
N THR A 59 8.20 11.21 4.22
CA THR A 59 9.64 10.97 4.23
C THR A 59 10.00 9.85 5.19
N SER A 60 9.44 9.84 6.41
CA SER A 60 9.69 8.78 7.40
C SER A 60 9.23 7.40 6.91
N ILE A 61 8.04 7.34 6.30
CA ILE A 61 7.45 6.10 5.75
C ILE A 61 8.38 5.46 4.71
N PHE A 62 9.00 6.27 3.85
CA PHE A 62 9.82 5.79 2.73
C PHE A 62 11.32 5.72 3.04
N LYS A 63 11.78 6.37 4.12
CA LYS A 63 13.18 6.31 4.58
C LYS A 63 13.50 5.00 5.32
N ARG A 64 12.54 4.45 6.06
CA ARG A 64 12.72 3.20 6.81
C ARG A 64 12.38 2.00 5.94
N ARG A 65 13.39 1.25 5.51
CA ARG A 65 13.20 -0.13 5.06
C ARG A 65 12.90 -0.99 6.28
N ILE A 66 11.85 -1.80 6.22
CA ILE A 66 11.56 -2.79 7.27
C ILE A 66 12.29 -4.08 6.94
N THR A 67 12.81 -4.74 7.98
CA THR A 67 13.49 -6.03 7.85
C THR A 67 12.50 -7.14 7.48
N MET A 68 13.00 -8.24 6.91
CA MET A 68 12.16 -9.41 6.60
C MET A 68 11.44 -9.96 7.84
N GLN A 69 12.09 -9.89 9.01
CA GLN A 69 11.50 -10.31 10.28
C GLN A 69 10.31 -9.44 10.69
N GLU A 70 10.45 -8.11 10.59
CA GLU A 70 9.34 -7.18 10.83
C GLU A 70 8.19 -7.40 9.84
N ILE A 71 8.47 -7.77 8.59
CA ILE A 71 7.43 -8.10 7.62
C ILE A 71 6.67 -9.35 8.07
N LEU A 72 7.37 -10.43 8.42
CA LEU A 72 6.74 -11.68 8.84
C LEU A 72 5.90 -11.49 10.12
N ALA A 73 6.39 -10.70 11.07
CA ALA A 73 5.65 -10.34 12.28
C ALA A 73 4.37 -9.54 11.93
N ASN A 74 4.51 -8.43 11.20
CA ASN A 74 3.37 -7.58 10.83
C ASN A 74 2.38 -8.27 9.89
N LYS A 75 2.85 -9.21 9.05
CA LYS A 75 2.01 -10.00 8.15
C LYS A 75 0.97 -10.79 8.96
N SER A 76 1.38 -11.33 10.11
CA SER A 76 0.52 -12.15 10.97
C SER A 76 -0.50 -11.33 11.76
N ASP A 77 -0.15 -10.09 12.11
CA ASP A 77 -0.99 -9.20 12.92
C ASP A 77 -2.17 -8.62 12.14
N ARG A 78 -2.00 -8.40 10.84
CA ARG A 78 -3.05 -7.86 9.98
C ARG A 78 -3.80 -8.96 9.24
N LYS A 79 -4.89 -9.45 9.83
CA LYS A 79 -5.85 -10.36 9.16
C LYS A 79 -7.05 -9.60 8.62
N LEU A 80 -7.68 -10.10 7.55
CA LEU A 80 -8.97 -9.61 7.08
C LEU A 80 -10.00 -9.82 8.20
N LYS A 81 -10.79 -8.80 8.51
CA LYS A 81 -11.85 -8.90 9.52
C LYS A 81 -13.18 -9.33 8.86
N ARG A 82 -14.04 -10.02 9.60
CA ARG A 82 -15.35 -10.55 9.16
C ARG A 82 -16.19 -9.61 8.28
N ASN A 83 -16.21 -8.33 8.64
CA ASN A 83 -17.04 -7.31 8.00
C ASN A 83 -16.24 -6.23 7.29
N GLU A 84 -14.93 -6.42 7.15
CA GLU A 84 -14.07 -5.50 6.44
C GLU A 84 -14.16 -5.75 4.94
N ASN A 85 -14.15 -4.67 4.15
CA ASN A 85 -14.12 -4.79 2.71
C ASN A 85 -12.70 -5.17 2.24
N LEU A 86 -12.61 -5.85 1.09
CA LEU A 86 -11.33 -6.34 0.59
C LEU A 86 -10.33 -5.22 0.26
N VAL A 87 -10.81 -4.06 -0.17
CA VAL A 87 -10.00 -2.89 -0.53
C VAL A 87 -9.31 -2.28 0.70
N ASP A 88 -10.04 -2.15 1.81
CA ASP A 88 -9.54 -1.65 3.10
C ASP A 88 -8.54 -2.61 3.74
N TYR A 89 -8.63 -3.91 3.41
CA TYR A 89 -7.63 -4.91 3.77
C TYR A 89 -6.41 -4.87 2.85
N PHE A 90 -6.63 -4.76 1.54
CA PHE A 90 -5.59 -4.89 0.52
C PHE A 90 -4.56 -3.76 0.58
N TYR A 91 -4.99 -2.50 0.64
CA TYR A 91 -4.07 -1.36 0.58
C TYR A 91 -3.05 -1.31 1.74
N PRO A 92 -3.46 -1.50 3.02
CA PRO A 92 -2.49 -1.60 4.11
C PRO A 92 -1.52 -2.77 3.95
N LYS A 93 -1.99 -3.93 3.46
CA LYS A 93 -1.17 -5.12 3.24
C LYS A 93 -0.13 -4.91 2.14
N ASP A 94 -0.53 -4.37 0.98
CA ASP A 94 0.38 -4.07 -0.13
C ASP A 94 1.41 -3.01 0.26
N SER A 95 0.99 -1.97 0.98
CA SER A 95 1.90 -0.95 1.52
C SER A 95 2.93 -1.50 2.51
N LEU A 96 2.63 -2.60 3.21
CA LEU A 96 3.58 -3.26 4.11
C LEU A 96 4.66 -4.02 3.32
N LEU A 97 4.24 -4.78 2.30
CA LEU A 97 5.14 -5.59 1.48
C LEU A 97 6.09 -4.74 0.63
N GLU A 98 5.66 -3.55 0.24
CA GLU A 98 6.46 -2.58 -0.50
C GLU A 98 7.59 -1.92 0.33
N LYS A 99 7.52 -1.98 1.67
CA LYS A 99 8.59 -1.49 2.55
C LYS A 99 9.76 -2.47 2.70
N ASN A 100 9.69 -3.62 2.03
CA ASN A 100 10.71 -4.64 2.10
C ASN A 100 12.05 -4.15 1.53
N VAL A 101 13.14 -4.63 2.13
CA VAL A 101 14.50 -4.46 1.61
C VAL A 101 14.63 -5.05 0.20
N PHE A 102 13.85 -6.09 -0.09
CA PHE A 102 13.78 -6.75 -1.39
C PHE A 102 12.55 -6.30 -2.18
N THR A 103 12.74 -5.99 -3.46
CA THR A 103 11.63 -5.72 -4.37
C THR A 103 10.90 -7.02 -4.65
N ILE A 104 9.68 -7.16 -4.12
CA ILE A 104 8.79 -8.29 -4.42
C ILE A 104 7.98 -7.93 -5.67
N PRO A 105 7.99 -8.75 -6.73
CA PRO A 105 7.13 -8.55 -7.90
C PRO A 105 5.66 -8.39 -7.51
N GLN A 106 4.91 -7.58 -8.28
CA GLN A 106 3.51 -7.31 -7.97
C GLN A 106 2.66 -8.59 -7.91
N SER A 107 2.91 -9.55 -8.80
CA SER A 107 2.24 -10.86 -8.80
C SER A 107 2.40 -11.57 -7.46
N ASP A 108 3.63 -11.60 -6.95
CA ASP A 108 3.98 -12.33 -5.74
C ASP A 108 3.41 -11.65 -4.50
N ARG A 109 3.37 -10.30 -4.48
CA ARG A 109 2.68 -9.55 -3.43
C ARG A 109 1.19 -9.88 -3.40
N ILE A 110 0.54 -9.91 -4.57
CA ILE A 110 -0.88 -10.27 -4.67
C ILE A 110 -1.10 -11.68 -4.13
N SER A 111 -0.28 -12.65 -4.54
CA SER A 111 -0.33 -14.03 -4.04
C SER A 111 -0.18 -14.11 -2.52
N VAL A 112 0.75 -13.34 -1.95
CA VAL A 112 0.96 -13.27 -0.49
C VAL A 112 -0.26 -12.69 0.22
N ILE A 113 -0.88 -11.64 -0.31
CA ILE A 113 -2.04 -10.97 0.32
C ILE A 113 -3.27 -11.87 0.27
N ILE A 114 -3.52 -12.51 -0.88
CA ILE A 114 -4.68 -13.39 -1.09
C ILE A 114 -4.52 -14.69 -0.30
N GLY A 115 -3.31 -15.27 -0.26
CA GLY A 115 -3.06 -16.50 0.49
C GLY A 115 -3.30 -16.38 2.00
N ASP A 116 -3.30 -15.16 2.54
CA ASP A 116 -3.63 -14.89 3.95
C ASP A 116 -5.14 -14.76 4.22
N ILE A 117 -5.99 -14.77 3.18
CA ILE A 117 -7.44 -14.67 3.34
C ILE A 117 -7.99 -16.05 3.70
N THR A 118 -8.32 -16.25 4.97
CA THR A 118 -8.83 -17.51 5.50
C THR A 118 -10.36 -17.58 5.55
N GLU A 119 -11.06 -16.50 5.21
CA GLU A 119 -12.52 -16.47 5.24
C GLU A 119 -13.13 -17.28 4.10
N GLU A 120 -13.97 -18.25 4.45
CA GLU A 120 -14.61 -19.18 3.51
C GLU A 120 -15.37 -18.50 2.38
N LYS A 121 -16.00 -17.33 2.62
CA LYS A 121 -16.73 -16.58 1.58
C LYS A 121 -15.85 -16.16 0.39
N TRP A 122 -14.53 -16.12 0.57
CA TRP A 122 -13.56 -15.79 -0.47
C TRP A 122 -12.75 -17.01 -0.94
N GLN A 123 -12.95 -18.18 -0.34
CA GLN A 123 -12.29 -19.41 -0.77
C GLN A 123 -13.07 -20.02 -1.93
N ILE A 124 -12.39 -20.21 -3.08
CA ILE A 124 -12.95 -20.99 -4.18
C ILE A 124 -12.80 -22.47 -3.81
N VAL A 125 -13.91 -23.09 -3.41
CA VAL A 125 -13.95 -24.54 -3.20
C VAL A 125 -13.90 -25.20 -4.58
N LEU A 126 -12.78 -25.86 -4.90
CA LEU A 126 -12.70 -26.75 -6.04
C LEU A 126 -13.47 -28.04 -5.70
N ALA A 127 -14.76 -28.08 -6.04
CA ALA A 127 -15.52 -29.32 -5.97
C ALA A 127 -15.08 -30.24 -7.12
N PRO A 128 -14.74 -31.52 -6.86
CA PRO A 128 -14.51 -32.47 -7.94
C PRO A 128 -15.80 -32.60 -8.78
N GLN A 129 -15.64 -32.61 -10.11
CA GLN A 129 -16.72 -32.90 -11.04
C GLN A 129 -17.28 -34.29 -10.70
N ASN A 130 -18.58 -34.37 -10.41
CA ASN A 130 -19.22 -35.66 -10.17
C ASN A 130 -19.08 -36.52 -11.44
N PRO A 131 -18.65 -37.80 -11.33
CA PRO A 131 -18.38 -38.65 -12.48
C PRO A 131 -19.65 -39.22 -13.14
N THR A 132 -20.74 -38.45 -13.26
CA THR A 132 -22.05 -38.98 -13.72
C THR A 132 -22.45 -38.61 -15.15
N ASP A 133 -21.65 -37.88 -15.92
CA ASP A 133 -21.98 -37.56 -17.32
C ASP A 133 -21.30 -38.48 -18.35
N CYS A 134 -20.86 -39.67 -17.93
CA CYS A 134 -20.42 -40.74 -18.82
C CYS A 134 -21.34 -41.96 -18.69
N ALA A 135 -22.59 -41.83 -19.11
CA ALA A 135 -23.43 -42.97 -19.48
C ALA A 135 -24.27 -42.59 -20.70
N THR A 136 -23.78 -42.99 -21.87
CA THR A 136 -24.53 -43.21 -23.11
C THR A 136 -25.69 -44.15 -22.92
#